data_AF-A0A2D6ZRC6-F1
#
_entry.id   AF-A0A2D6ZRC6-F1
#
_cell.length_a   1.000
_cell.length_b   1.000
_cell.length_c   1.000
_cell.angle_alpha   90.00
_cell.angle_beta   90.00
_cell.angle_gamma   90.00
#
_symmetry.space_group_name_H-M   'P 1'
#
loop_
_entity.id
_entity.type
_entity.pdbx_description
1 polymer ?
#
loop_
_entity_poly.entity_id
_entity_poly.type
_entity_poly.pdbx_seq_one_letter_code
_entity_poly.pdbx_strand_id
1 'polypeptide(L)'
;MHLLFISSNRIGDSLINLQVLNKYIRKNKKNIEVTLVSGSLPMPIYDDYTMISKRVILTKQKYNLHWFKLYKELSAFRYDEIVDFRSSLIGYFLRVKKRNIFRMKKSKNIYEQIHHKFDTDLKKDFKILTDRVRNIFPNSNYACLAPFTNWAPKEWPT
;
A
#
# COMPACT_ATOMS: atom_id res chain seq x y z
N MET A 1 -6.56 -8.30 -13.98
CA MET A 1 -5.26 -8.38 -13.31
C MET A 1 -5.48 -8.54 -11.81
N HIS A 2 -4.91 -9.60 -11.22
CA HIS A 2 -4.98 -9.86 -9.78
C HIS A 2 -3.70 -9.36 -9.11
N LEU A 3 -3.79 -8.25 -8.40
CA LEU A 3 -2.68 -7.60 -7.71
C LEU A 3 -2.68 -7.98 -6.22
N LEU A 4 -1.57 -8.53 -5.73
CA LEU A 4 -1.31 -8.62 -4.30
C LEU A 4 -0.52 -7.39 -3.85
N PHE A 5 -1.12 -6.56 -3.00
CA PHE A 5 -0.53 -5.32 -2.52
C PHE A 5 -0.25 -5.40 -1.02
N ILE A 6 1.02 -5.52 -0.64
CA ILE A 6 1.46 -5.62 0.76
C ILE A 6 2.03 -4.28 1.23
N SER A 7 1.22 -3.54 1.99
CA SER A 7 1.52 -2.22 2.51
C SER A 7 2.15 -2.24 3.92
N SER A 8 2.49 -1.06 4.44
CA SER A 8 3.06 -0.89 5.78
C SER A 8 2.01 -1.08 6.88
N ASN A 9 2.48 -1.22 8.12
CA ASN A 9 1.62 -1.15 9.32
C ASN A 9 1.51 0.27 9.88
N ARG A 10 2.32 1.21 9.37
CA ARG A 10 2.31 2.62 9.78
C ARG A 10 1.51 3.44 8.78
N ILE A 11 0.72 4.40 9.28
CA ILE A 11 -0.11 5.30 8.45
C ILE A 11 0.75 6.04 7.43
N GLY A 12 1.80 6.74 7.89
CA GLY A 12 2.68 7.53 7.02
C GLY A 12 3.21 6.71 5.84
N ASP A 13 3.89 5.60 6.12
CA ASP A 13 4.44 4.72 5.08
C ASP A 13 3.35 4.16 4.15
N SER A 14 2.14 3.89 4.67
CA SER A 14 1.02 3.38 3.86
C SER A 14 0.47 4.44 2.90
N LEU A 15 0.47 5.71 3.31
CA LEU A 15 0.16 6.85 2.44
C LEU A 15 1.19 6.97 1.32
N ILE A 16 2.48 6.79 1.61
CA ILE A 16 3.53 6.80 0.58
C ILE A 16 3.28 5.67 -0.42
N ASN A 17 2.92 4.48 0.05
CA ASN A 17 2.65 3.33 -0.81
C ASN A 17 1.45 3.55 -1.74
N LEU A 18 0.48 4.41 -1.38
CA LEU A 18 -0.71 4.68 -2.21
C LEU A 18 -0.36 5.13 -3.62
N GLN A 19 0.75 5.85 -3.82
CA GLN A 19 1.19 6.26 -5.15
C GLN A 19 1.31 5.06 -6.11
N VAL A 20 1.77 3.91 -5.59
CA VAL A 20 1.93 2.72 -6.40
C VAL A 20 0.57 2.07 -6.64
N LEU A 21 -0.28 1.97 -5.63
CA LEU A 21 -1.64 1.44 -5.78
C LEU A 21 -2.43 2.24 -6.82
N ASN A 22 -2.42 3.56 -6.71
CA ASN A 22 -3.10 4.48 -7.64
C ASN A 22 -2.57 4.34 -9.07
N LYS A 23 -1.26 4.16 -9.25
CA LYS A 23 -0.67 3.87 -10.55
C LYS A 23 -1.26 2.58 -11.15
N TYR A 24 -1.33 1.49 -10.37
CA TYR A 24 -1.90 0.23 -10.87
C TYR A 24 -3.38 0.38 -11.22
N ILE A 25 -4.15 1.09 -10.41
CA ILE A 25 -5.56 1.38 -10.67
C ILE A 25 -5.70 2.21 -11.96
N ARG A 26 -4.91 3.27 -12.11
CA ARG A 26 -4.89 4.12 -13.30
C ARG A 26 -4.54 3.34 -14.58
N LYS A 27 -3.53 2.48 -14.53
CA LYS A 27 -3.08 1.69 -15.69
C LYS A 27 -4.08 0.59 -16.10
N ASN A 28 -4.74 -0.04 -15.14
CA ASN A 28 -5.60 -1.21 -15.39
C ASN A 28 -7.11 -0.90 -15.37
N LYS A 29 -7.50 0.30 -14.92
CA LYS A 29 -8.88 0.79 -14.82
C LYS A 29 -9.79 -0.22 -14.12
N LYS A 30 -10.82 -0.73 -14.82
CA LYS A 30 -11.81 -1.68 -14.27
C LYS A 30 -11.34 -3.14 -14.28
N ASN A 31 -10.20 -3.45 -14.89
CA ASN A 31 -9.69 -4.83 -15.00
C ASN A 31 -8.62 -5.12 -13.95
N ILE A 32 -8.77 -4.57 -12.74
CA ILE A 32 -7.89 -4.84 -11.61
C ILE A 32 -8.72 -5.31 -10.43
N GLU A 33 -8.22 -6.36 -9.79
CA GLU A 33 -8.71 -6.87 -8.53
C GLU A 33 -7.52 -6.87 -7.56
N VAL A 34 -7.72 -6.28 -6.38
CA VAL A 34 -6.64 -6.07 -5.41
C VAL A 34 -6.90 -6.89 -4.15
N THR A 35 -5.96 -7.75 -3.81
CA THR A 35 -5.83 -8.29 -2.45
C THR A 35 -4.87 -7.39 -1.68
N LEU A 36 -5.41 -6.65 -0.72
CA LEU A 36 -4.66 -5.73 0.14
C LEU A 36 -4.24 -6.43 1.43
N VAL A 37 -2.95 -6.35 1.76
CA VAL A 37 -2.42 -6.69 3.08
C VAL A 37 -1.88 -5.43 3.73
N SER A 38 -2.37 -5.09 4.91
CA SER A 38 -1.90 -3.90 5.64
C SER A 38 -2.11 -4.07 7.15
N GLY A 39 -1.51 -3.19 7.96
CA GLY A 39 -1.83 -3.12 9.39
C GLY A 39 -3.27 -2.65 9.62
N SER A 40 -3.82 -2.92 10.81
CA SER A 40 -5.17 -2.48 11.17
C SER A 40 -5.32 -0.97 11.13
N LEU A 41 -4.31 -0.24 11.61
CA LEU A 41 -4.32 1.21 11.70
C LEU A 41 -4.42 1.93 10.33
N PRO A 42 -3.62 1.60 9.30
CA PRO A 42 -3.76 2.19 7.97
C PRO A 42 -4.89 1.60 7.12
N MET A 43 -5.49 0.46 7.50
CA MET A 43 -6.52 -0.20 6.67
C MET A 43 -7.69 0.73 6.25
N PRO A 44 -8.21 1.64 7.10
CA PRO A 44 -9.32 2.51 6.73
C PRO A 44 -9.00 3.54 5.63
N ILE A 45 -7.72 3.81 5.35
CA ILE A 45 -7.28 4.67 4.23
C ILE A 45 -7.77 4.09 2.89
N TYR A 46 -7.90 2.78 2.84
CA TYR A 46 -8.25 2.06 1.63
C TYR A 46 -9.77 1.87 1.49
N ASP A 47 -10.62 2.42 2.35
CA ASP A 47 -12.06 2.11 2.34
C ASP A 47 -12.78 2.57 1.06
N ASP A 48 -12.37 3.70 0.48
CA ASP A 48 -12.92 4.23 -0.77
C ASP A 48 -12.40 3.49 -2.03
N TYR A 49 -11.52 2.50 -1.85
CA TYR A 49 -10.89 1.76 -2.93
C TYR A 49 -11.71 0.51 -3.30
N THR A 50 -12.66 0.67 -4.22
CA THR A 50 -13.67 -0.36 -4.59
C THR A 50 -13.10 -1.60 -5.29
N MET A 51 -11.97 -1.49 -6.01
CA MET A 51 -11.32 -2.67 -6.62
C MET A 51 -10.60 -3.59 -5.63
N ILE A 52 -10.60 -3.26 -4.33
CA ILE A 52 -10.05 -4.14 -3.29
C ILE A 52 -11.10 -5.19 -2.93
N SER A 53 -10.93 -6.40 -3.45
CA SER A 53 -11.85 -7.51 -3.18
C SER A 53 -11.56 -8.21 -1.85
N LYS A 54 -10.30 -8.20 -1.41
CA LYS A 54 -9.88 -8.87 -0.18
C LYS A 54 -8.95 -7.98 0.64
N ARG A 55 -9.23 -7.89 1.94
CA ARG A 55 -8.43 -7.16 2.92
C ARG A 55 -7.92 -8.12 3.99
N VAL A 56 -6.61 -8.17 4.15
CA VAL A 56 -5.95 -9.02 5.14
C VAL A 56 -5.22 -8.12 6.14
N ILE A 57 -5.66 -8.18 7.40
CA ILE A 57 -5.05 -7.39 8.47
C ILE A 57 -3.82 -8.13 9.00
N LEU A 58 -2.66 -7.50 8.89
CA LEU A 58 -1.40 -8.04 9.39
C LEU A 58 -1.12 -7.58 10.83
N THR A 59 -1.58 -8.37 11.80
CA THR A 59 -1.24 -8.20 13.21
C THR A 59 0.06 -8.94 13.55
N LYS A 60 1.01 -8.28 14.21
CA LYS A 60 2.25 -8.94 14.68
C LYS A 60 1.89 -9.98 15.75
N GLN A 61 2.33 -11.21 15.55
CA GLN A 61 2.14 -12.32 16.50
C GLN A 61 3.49 -12.83 17.03
N LYS A 62 3.46 -13.51 18.19
CA LYS A 62 4.63 -14.20 18.75
C LYS A 62 5.22 -15.20 17.75
N TYR A 63 6.52 -15.45 17.85
CA TYR A 63 7.27 -16.42 17.02
C TYR A 63 7.10 -16.25 15.50
N ASN A 64 6.84 -15.02 15.01
CA ASN A 64 6.65 -14.76 13.59
C ASN A 64 5.48 -15.53 12.92
N LEU A 65 4.56 -16.10 13.72
CA LEU A 65 3.41 -16.88 13.23
C LEU A 65 2.51 -16.10 12.27
N HIS A 66 2.53 -14.76 12.37
CA HIS A 66 1.79 -13.88 11.47
C HIS A 66 2.20 -14.06 10.00
N TRP A 67 3.46 -14.38 9.70
CA TRP A 67 3.89 -14.65 8.33
C TRP A 67 3.39 -16.00 7.81
N PHE A 68 3.37 -17.02 8.66
CA PHE A 68 2.83 -18.33 8.31
C PHE A 68 1.32 -18.26 8.03
N LYS A 69 0.56 -17.59 8.91
CA LYS A 69 -0.88 -17.36 8.72
C LYS A 69 -1.15 -16.57 7.44
N LEU A 70 -0.40 -15.49 7.22
CA LEU A 70 -0.51 -14.70 6.01
C LEU A 70 -0.20 -15.52 4.76
N TYR A 71 0.86 -16.33 4.77
CA TYR A 71 1.19 -17.21 3.66
C TYR A 71 0.06 -18.20 3.37
N LYS A 72 -0.47 -18.89 4.38
CA LYS A 72 -1.58 -19.85 4.23
C LYS A 72 -2.82 -19.20 3.62
N GLU A 73 -3.13 -17.97 4.01
CA GLU A 73 -4.28 -17.24 3.49
C GLU A 73 -4.09 -16.77 2.03
N LEU A 74 -2.87 -16.42 1.65
CA LEU A 74 -2.56 -15.89 0.33
C LEU A 74 -2.22 -16.99 -0.70
N SER A 75 -1.68 -18.13 -0.27
CA SER A 75 -1.19 -19.20 -1.15
C SER A 75 -2.29 -19.94 -1.91
N ALA A 76 -3.54 -19.84 -1.44
CA ALA A 76 -4.71 -20.37 -2.12
C ALA A 76 -5.02 -19.68 -3.46
N PHE A 77 -4.47 -18.48 -3.69
CA PHE A 77 -4.77 -17.65 -4.86
C PHE A 77 -3.59 -17.59 -5.84
N ARG A 78 -3.89 -17.29 -7.10
CA ARG A 78 -2.89 -16.99 -8.13
C ARG A 78 -2.90 -15.49 -8.38
N TYR A 79 -1.73 -14.86 -8.32
CA TYR A 79 -1.59 -13.43 -8.56
C TYR A 79 -0.83 -13.19 -9.86
N ASP A 80 -1.19 -12.13 -10.57
CA ASP A 80 -0.42 -11.67 -11.73
C ASP A 80 0.83 -10.93 -11.25
N GLU A 81 0.68 -10.06 -10.26
CA GLU A 81 1.77 -9.25 -9.74
C GLU A 81 1.66 -9.09 -8.23
N ILE A 82 2.81 -9.09 -7.56
CA ILE A 82 2.94 -8.72 -6.16
C ILE A 82 3.75 -7.43 -6.04
N VAL A 83 3.28 -6.53 -5.18
CA VAL A 83 3.99 -5.34 -4.74
C VAL A 83 4.14 -5.42 -3.23
N ASP A 84 5.35 -5.60 -2.75
CA ASP A 84 5.64 -5.80 -1.33
C ASP A 84 6.58 -4.72 -0.78
N PHE A 85 6.04 -3.82 0.04
CA PHE A 85 6.81 -2.76 0.71
C PHE A 85 7.44 -3.20 2.04
N ARG A 86 7.09 -4.38 2.54
CA ARG A 86 7.62 -4.92 3.80
C ARG A 86 8.88 -5.76 3.60
N SER A 87 9.27 -6.04 2.36
CA SER A 87 10.37 -6.98 2.03
C SER A 87 10.16 -8.36 2.68
N SER A 88 8.93 -8.87 2.66
CA SER A 88 8.59 -10.11 3.34
C SER A 88 9.07 -11.33 2.55
N LEU A 89 9.46 -12.39 3.26
CA LEU A 89 9.86 -13.66 2.62
C LEU A 89 8.70 -14.35 1.91
N ILE A 90 7.46 -14.11 2.35
CA ILE A 90 6.27 -14.78 1.78
C ILE A 90 6.09 -14.46 0.30
N GLY A 91 6.48 -13.26 -0.16
CA GLY A 91 6.34 -12.85 -1.56
C GLY A 91 7.15 -13.70 -2.54
N TYR A 92 8.20 -14.37 -2.06
CA TYR A 92 9.01 -15.28 -2.87
C TYR A 92 8.32 -16.64 -3.08
N PHE A 93 7.59 -17.13 -2.07
CA PHE A 93 6.97 -18.46 -2.09
C PHE A 93 5.56 -18.50 -2.69
N LEU A 94 4.93 -17.33 -2.91
CA LEU A 94 3.61 -17.26 -3.52
C LEU A 94 3.65 -17.54 -5.03
N ARG A 95 2.57 -18.09 -5.57
CA ARG A 95 2.38 -18.36 -6.99
C ARG A 95 2.03 -17.06 -7.74
N VAL A 96 3.06 -16.40 -8.27
CA VAL A 96 2.91 -15.10 -8.93
C VAL A 96 3.80 -15.00 -10.18
N LYS A 97 3.28 -14.32 -11.22
CA LYS A 97 4.00 -14.12 -12.49
C LYS A 97 5.11 -13.07 -12.35
N LYS A 98 4.81 -11.94 -11.70
CA LYS A 98 5.76 -10.82 -11.51
C LYS A 98 5.91 -10.41 -10.04
N ARG A 99 7.14 -10.21 -9.58
CA ARG A 99 7.44 -9.83 -8.18
C ARG A 99 8.12 -8.47 -8.10
N ASN A 100 7.51 -7.52 -7.41
CA ASN A 100 8.12 -6.23 -7.07
C ASN A 100 8.26 -6.12 -5.56
N ILE A 101 9.40 -6.57 -5.06
CA ILE A 101 9.73 -6.49 -3.64
C ILE A 101 10.56 -5.22 -3.46
N PHE A 102 10.00 -4.27 -2.70
CA PHE A 102 10.65 -3.01 -2.38
C PHE A 102 11.51 -3.18 -1.14
N ARG A 103 12.80 -2.83 -1.28
CA ARG A 103 13.77 -2.80 -0.19
C ARG A 103 14.27 -1.38 -0.04
N MET A 104 13.92 -0.76 1.08
CA MET A 104 14.26 0.63 1.39
C MET A 104 15.77 0.80 1.60
N LYS A 105 16.36 1.82 0.97
CA LYS A 105 17.71 2.32 1.30
C LYS A 105 17.57 3.46 2.30
N LYS A 106 18.18 3.32 3.48
CA LYS A 106 18.05 4.28 4.59
C LYS A 106 18.65 5.66 4.30
N SER A 107 19.59 5.75 3.37
CA SER A 107 20.31 6.99 3.02
C SER A 107 19.61 7.84 1.97
N LYS A 108 18.46 7.41 1.44
CA LYS A 108 17.74 8.10 0.37
C LYS A 108 16.30 8.38 0.77
N ASN A 109 15.71 9.40 0.17
CA ASN A 109 14.31 9.73 0.38
C ASN A 109 13.40 8.55 -0.01
N ILE A 110 12.47 8.14 0.84
CA ILE A 110 11.58 7.00 0.57
C ILE A 110 10.55 7.30 -0.53
N TYR A 111 10.06 8.54 -0.62
CA TYR A 111 9.10 8.96 -1.65
C TYR A 111 9.74 8.85 -3.03
N GLU A 112 10.92 9.44 -3.21
CA GLU A 112 11.67 9.38 -4.48
C GLU A 112 12.04 7.94 -4.84
N GLN A 113 12.48 7.15 -3.86
CA GLN A 113 12.82 5.75 -4.10
C GLN A 113 11.64 4.94 -4.65
N ILE A 114 10.45 5.12 -4.06
CA ILE A 114 9.24 4.44 -4.52
C ILE A 114 8.80 5.01 -5.87
N HIS A 115 8.80 6.34 -6.02
CA HIS A 115 8.43 7.03 -7.24
C HIS A 115 9.26 6.57 -8.44
N HIS A 116 10.59 6.60 -8.34
CA HIS A 116 11.48 6.19 -9.42
C HIS A 116 11.44 4.68 -9.68
N LYS A 117 11.37 3.84 -8.64
CA LYS A 117 11.32 2.38 -8.84
C LYS A 117 10.03 1.95 -9.54
N PHE A 118 8.92 2.58 -9.18
CA PHE A 118 7.61 2.22 -9.70
C PHE A 118 7.13 3.15 -10.81
N ASP A 119 7.88 4.17 -11.23
CA ASP A 119 7.49 5.09 -12.30
C ASP A 119 6.05 5.63 -12.09
N THR A 120 5.85 6.31 -10.96
CA THR A 120 4.54 6.90 -10.60
C THR A 120 4.42 8.32 -11.16
N ASP A 121 3.20 8.81 -11.32
CA ASP A 121 2.91 10.16 -11.81
C ASP A 121 2.55 11.06 -10.61
N LEU A 122 3.36 12.10 -10.37
CA LEU A 122 3.19 13.02 -9.23
C LEU A 122 1.80 13.66 -9.18
N LYS A 123 1.20 13.98 -10.34
CA LYS A 123 -0.10 14.66 -10.41
C LYS A 123 -1.27 13.70 -10.24
N LYS A 124 -1.12 12.45 -10.69
CA LYS A 124 -2.24 11.50 -10.77
C LYS A 124 -2.25 10.46 -9.65
N ASP A 125 -1.07 10.07 -9.19
CA ASP A 125 -0.91 8.92 -8.31
C ASP A 125 -0.76 9.35 -6.83
N PHE A 126 -0.39 10.60 -6.53
CA PHE A 126 -0.22 11.10 -5.16
C PHE A 126 -1.53 11.70 -4.61
N LYS A 127 -2.55 10.85 -4.49
CA LYS A 127 -3.85 11.23 -3.94
C LYS A 127 -4.46 10.14 -3.07
N ILE A 128 -5.31 10.55 -2.14
CA ILE A 128 -6.16 9.65 -1.35
C ILE A 128 -7.61 9.86 -1.78
N LEU A 129 -8.33 8.76 -1.96
CA LEU A 129 -9.78 8.81 -2.16
C LEU A 129 -10.45 9.08 -0.81
N THR A 130 -11.38 10.04 -0.78
CA THR A 130 -12.02 10.52 0.45
C THR A 130 -13.54 10.65 0.32
N ASP A 131 -14.13 9.99 -0.67
CA ASP A 131 -15.55 10.13 -1.01
C ASP A 131 -16.45 9.76 0.17
N ARG A 132 -16.16 8.66 0.89
CA ARG A 132 -16.90 8.31 2.12
C ARG A 132 -16.85 9.42 3.16
N VAL A 133 -15.67 9.96 3.44
CA VAL A 133 -15.51 11.00 4.49
C VAL A 133 -16.26 12.27 4.09
N ARG A 134 -16.19 12.65 2.82
CA ARG A 134 -16.93 13.81 2.28
C ARG A 134 -18.44 13.61 2.33
N ASN A 135 -18.92 12.37 2.16
CA ASN A 135 -20.34 12.05 2.28
C ASN A 135 -20.83 12.08 3.74
N ILE A 136 -19.98 11.74 4.71
CA ILE A 136 -20.34 11.81 6.15
C ILE A 136 -20.32 13.26 6.65
N PHE A 137 -19.40 14.08 6.12
CA PHE A 137 -19.20 15.47 6.51
C PHE A 137 -19.37 16.43 5.31
N PRO A 138 -20.57 16.49 4.69
CA PRO A 138 -20.83 17.41 3.60
C PRO A 138 -20.87 18.84 4.17
N ASN A 139 -20.00 19.73 3.69
CA ASN A 139 -19.89 21.14 4.12
C ASN A 139 -19.16 21.41 5.44
N SER A 140 -18.30 20.51 5.91
CA SER A 140 -17.42 20.80 7.05
C SER A 140 -16.22 21.67 6.68
N ASN A 141 -15.85 22.59 7.57
CA ASN A 141 -14.55 23.23 7.53
C ASN A 141 -13.49 22.22 8.00
N TYR A 142 -12.66 21.75 7.08
CA TYR A 142 -11.59 20.80 7.38
C TYR A 142 -10.33 21.53 7.85
N ALA A 143 -9.86 21.22 9.05
CA ALA A 143 -8.49 21.54 9.46
C ALA A 143 -7.56 20.40 9.01
N CYS A 144 -6.56 20.71 8.17
CA CYS A 144 -5.56 19.73 7.76
C CYS A 144 -4.39 19.74 8.74
N LEU A 145 -4.11 18.60 9.37
CA LEU A 145 -2.92 18.40 10.18
C LEU A 145 -1.94 17.52 9.40
N ALA A 146 -0.81 18.10 9.01
CA ALA A 146 0.26 17.41 8.30
C ALA A 146 1.42 17.14 9.28
N PRO A 147 1.47 15.96 9.93
CA PRO A 147 2.58 15.64 10.82
C PRO A 147 3.88 15.53 10.02
N PHE A 148 4.93 16.19 10.50
CA PHE A 148 6.29 16.04 9.98
C PHE A 148 7.02 14.89 10.68
N THR A 149 8.11 14.45 10.09
CA THR A 149 8.94 13.35 10.58
C THR A 149 10.29 13.88 11.03
N ASN A 150 10.82 13.39 12.14
CA ASN A 150 12.17 13.73 12.61
C ASN A 150 13.27 12.94 11.87
N TRP A 151 12.97 12.38 10.70
CA TRP A 151 13.90 11.56 9.93
C TRP A 151 13.92 12.06 8.48
N ALA A 152 15.00 12.75 8.11
CA ALA A 152 15.16 13.44 6.82
C ALA A 152 14.84 12.58 5.58
N PRO A 153 15.21 11.28 5.51
CA PRO A 153 14.80 10.39 4.42
C PRO A 153 13.28 10.15 4.26
N LYS A 154 12.46 10.59 5.22
CA LYS A 154 10.99 10.55 5.14
C LYS A 154 10.37 11.94 5.00
N GLU A 155 11.15 12.99 4.87
CA GLU A 155 10.61 14.32 4.57
C GLU A 155 10.04 14.34 3.16
N TRP A 156 9.08 15.23 2.91
CA TRP A 156 8.60 15.45 1.55
C TRP A 156 9.71 16.11 0.75
N PRO A 157 10.03 15.62 -0.46
CA PRO A 157 10.99 16.31 -1.32
C PRO A 157 10.46 17.71 -1.61
N THR A 158 11.30 18.72 -1.37
CA THR A 158 11.08 20.12 -1.71
C THR A 158 11.25 20.37 -3.20
#